data_AF-A0A1B9Y9F0-F1
#
_entry.id   AF-A0A1B9Y9F0-F1
#
_cell.length_a   1.000
_cell.length_b   1.000
_cell.length_c   1.000
_cell.angle_alpha   90.00
_cell.angle_beta   90.00
_cell.angle_gamma   90.00
#
_symmetry.space_group_name_H-M   'P 1'
#
loop_
_entity.id
_entity.type
_entity.pdbx_description
1 polymer ?
#
loop_
_entity_poly.entity_id
_entity_poly.type
_entity_poly.pdbx_seq_one_letter_code
_entity_poly.pdbx_strand_id
1 'polypeptide(L)'
;MKTRTPISIYIAITIGVTVMAFEMFAQDSDYFSTPFFWALLIIITILLLIMNSIGDLVENERFSRLTDEEKQEYISDKATPYFQKLWNSAFKKQSQSEEKDILIDHGFDGITELDNSLPKWWIGLFYFGIIFCAVYMIAFAFTDYAHPEVEYDKESKIQLASIEEYEKNAPQINLETAKYSSDYISEGEQLFKTNCVTCHGDGGKGGIGPNLTDTHWINIKEKSLFKNVFWMLENGSPNNPTMRPFIKEGTITGRDAEKIASYIYHINQEKSPITEKQGGAVPQGEIAKW
;
A
#
# COMPACT_ATOMS: atom_id res chain seq x y z
N MET A 1 11.39 42.84 -24.61
CA MET A 1 10.16 42.37 -23.90
C MET A 1 10.01 40.86 -24.08
N LYS A 2 9.56 40.09 -23.08
CA LYS A 2 9.35 38.61 -23.23
C LYS A 2 7.94 38.30 -23.74
N THR A 3 7.81 37.32 -24.64
CA THR A 3 6.49 36.80 -25.05
C THR A 3 5.77 36.11 -23.89
N ARG A 4 4.44 36.30 -23.82
CA ARG A 4 3.59 35.72 -22.77
C ARG A 4 3.25 34.26 -23.06
N THR A 5 3.01 33.50 -22.00
CA THR A 5 2.45 32.15 -22.08
C THR A 5 1.03 32.21 -22.67
N PRO A 6 0.69 31.34 -23.63
CA PRO A 6 -0.65 31.28 -24.19
C PRO A 6 -1.71 31.01 -23.13
N ILE A 7 -2.89 31.65 -23.24
CA ILE A 7 -3.99 31.46 -22.30
C ILE A 7 -4.44 30.01 -22.19
N SER A 8 -4.37 29.24 -23.27
CA SER A 8 -4.73 27.81 -23.29
C SER A 8 -3.93 26.99 -22.28
N ILE A 9 -2.67 27.36 -22.00
CA ILE A 9 -1.84 26.70 -20.99
C ILE A 9 -2.37 26.98 -19.59
N TYR A 10 -2.70 28.24 -19.28
CA TYR A 10 -3.27 28.60 -17.98
C TYR A 10 -4.62 27.92 -17.75
N ILE A 11 -5.47 27.85 -18.77
CA ILE A 11 -6.75 27.14 -18.70
C ILE A 11 -6.52 25.66 -18.43
N ALA A 12 -5.64 25.00 -19.19
CA ALA A 12 -5.36 23.58 -19.02
C ALA A 12 -4.80 23.25 -17.62
N ILE A 13 -3.84 24.05 -17.12
CA ILE A 13 -3.28 23.90 -15.78
C ILE A 13 -4.38 24.08 -14.72
N THR A 14 -5.21 25.11 -14.86
CA THR A 14 -6.21 25.43 -13.84
C THR A 14 -7.32 24.39 -13.80
N ILE A 15 -7.75 23.87 -14.96
CA ILE A 15 -8.68 22.72 -15.02
C ILE A 15 -8.05 21.51 -14.32
N GLY A 16 -6.80 21.18 -14.64
CA GLY A 16 -6.09 20.05 -14.04
C GLY A 16 -5.96 20.16 -12.51
N VAL A 17 -5.58 21.34 -12.00
CA VAL A 17 -5.49 21.60 -10.55
C VAL A 17 -6.87 21.56 -9.89
N THR A 18 -7.92 22.06 -10.56
CA THR A 18 -9.28 22.01 -10.02
C THR A 18 -9.75 20.55 -9.92
N VAL A 19 -9.60 19.76 -10.98
CA VAL A 19 -9.95 18.32 -10.96
C VAL A 19 -9.16 17.59 -9.89
N MET A 20 -7.83 17.83 -9.80
CA MET A 20 -7.00 17.25 -8.75
C MET A 20 -7.51 17.58 -7.35
N ALA A 21 -7.92 18.82 -7.10
CA ALA A 21 -8.50 19.20 -5.81
C ALA A 21 -9.81 18.46 -5.53
N PHE A 22 -10.71 18.33 -6.52
CA PHE A 22 -11.94 17.57 -6.33
C PHE A 22 -11.66 16.07 -6.09
N GLU A 23 -10.75 15.45 -6.82
CA GLU A 23 -10.33 14.06 -6.58
C GLU A 23 -9.75 13.87 -5.16
N MET A 24 -9.01 14.84 -4.64
CA MET A 24 -8.40 14.73 -3.31
C MET A 24 -9.39 14.90 -2.16
N PHE A 25 -10.50 15.61 -2.35
CA PHE A 25 -11.40 16.03 -1.27
C PHE A 25 -12.85 15.51 -1.42
N ALA A 26 -13.26 15.08 -2.61
CA ALA A 26 -14.57 14.46 -2.82
C ALA A 26 -14.53 12.97 -2.46
N GLN A 27 -15.67 12.44 -2.01
CA GLN A 27 -15.80 11.02 -1.65
C GLN A 27 -15.88 10.11 -2.88
N ASP A 28 -16.37 10.65 -4.00
CA ASP A 28 -16.58 9.98 -5.26
C ASP A 28 -16.41 10.96 -6.42
N SER A 29 -16.44 10.44 -7.64
CA SER A 29 -16.36 11.21 -8.89
C SER A 29 -17.72 11.78 -9.35
N ASP A 30 -18.78 11.73 -8.53
CA ASP A 30 -20.10 12.24 -8.93
C ASP A 30 -20.14 13.77 -9.00
N TYR A 31 -19.10 14.44 -8.49
CA TYR A 31 -18.94 15.89 -8.61
C TYR A 31 -19.01 16.39 -10.05
N PHE A 32 -18.61 15.59 -11.06
CA PHE A 32 -18.76 15.93 -12.49
C PHE A 32 -20.21 16.11 -12.93
N SER A 33 -21.15 15.48 -12.24
CA SER A 33 -22.59 15.60 -12.51
C SER A 33 -23.22 16.81 -11.83
N THR A 34 -22.49 17.47 -10.92
CA THR A 34 -23.02 18.59 -10.15
C THR A 34 -22.93 19.91 -10.93
N PRO A 35 -23.96 20.77 -10.88
CA PRO A 35 -23.90 22.09 -11.51
C PRO A 35 -22.86 23.01 -10.87
N PHE A 36 -22.52 22.76 -9.59
CA PHE A 36 -21.52 23.53 -8.85
C PHE A 36 -20.12 23.41 -9.48
N PHE A 37 -19.68 22.20 -9.81
CA PHE A 37 -18.38 21.97 -10.45
C PHE A 37 -18.23 22.74 -11.76
N TRP A 38 -19.25 22.67 -12.63
CA TRP A 38 -19.25 23.38 -13.90
C TRP A 38 -19.34 24.90 -13.75
N ALA A 39 -20.15 25.39 -12.81
CA ALA A 39 -20.23 26.82 -12.51
C ALA A 39 -18.88 27.38 -12.03
N LEU A 40 -18.18 26.65 -11.16
CA LEU A 40 -16.83 27.00 -10.70
C LEU A 40 -15.84 27.07 -11.87
N LEU A 41 -15.79 26.04 -12.73
CA LEU A 41 -14.90 26.03 -13.89
C LEU A 41 -15.18 27.19 -14.86
N ILE A 42 -16.46 27.52 -15.08
CA ILE A 42 -16.86 28.66 -15.92
C ILE A 42 -16.36 29.97 -15.31
N ILE A 43 -16.60 30.20 -14.03
CA ILE A 43 -16.15 31.43 -13.34
C ILE A 43 -14.64 31.56 -13.42
N ILE A 44 -13.90 30.49 -13.11
CA ILE A 44 -12.44 30.47 -13.18
C ILE A 44 -11.95 30.77 -14.60
N THR A 45 -12.57 30.17 -15.61
CA THR A 45 -12.21 30.42 -17.02
C THR A 45 -12.47 31.87 -17.42
N ILE A 46 -13.59 32.46 -16.98
CA ILE A 46 -13.90 33.88 -17.21
C ILE A 46 -12.85 34.78 -16.55
N LEU A 47 -12.44 34.49 -15.32
CA LEU A 47 -11.39 35.24 -14.63
C LEU A 47 -10.04 35.16 -15.37
N LEU A 48 -9.67 33.98 -15.87
CA LEU A 48 -8.47 33.81 -16.68
C LEU A 48 -8.54 34.60 -18.00
N LEU A 49 -9.71 34.66 -18.65
CA LEU A 49 -9.93 35.47 -19.85
C LEU A 49 -9.77 36.96 -19.54
N ILE A 50 -10.36 37.45 -18.44
CA ILE A 50 -10.20 38.84 -18.00
C ILE A 50 -8.73 39.15 -17.73
N MET A 51 -8.03 38.30 -16.98
CA MET A 51 -6.59 38.45 -16.71
C MET A 51 -5.77 38.45 -18.00
N ASN A 52 -6.13 37.60 -18.98
CA ASN A 52 -5.46 37.58 -20.27
C ASN A 52 -5.65 38.90 -21.03
N SER A 53 -6.87 39.42 -21.08
CA SER A 53 -7.20 40.70 -21.72
C SER A 53 -6.50 41.89 -21.06
N ILE A 54 -6.45 41.92 -19.72
CA ILE A 54 -5.66 42.94 -19.00
C ILE A 54 -4.18 42.83 -19.40
N GLY A 55 -3.65 41.61 -19.50
CA GLY A 55 -2.29 41.40 -19.97
C GLY A 55 -2.06 41.87 -21.40
N ASP A 56 -3.04 41.76 -22.29
CA ASP A 56 -2.93 42.24 -23.68
C ASP A 56 -2.82 43.78 -23.72
N LEU A 57 -3.58 44.47 -22.86
CA LEU A 57 -3.50 45.93 -22.72
C LEU A 57 -2.12 46.36 -22.22
N VAL A 58 -1.61 45.70 -21.17
CA VAL A 58 -0.27 45.97 -20.61
C VAL A 58 0.82 45.67 -21.63
N GLU A 59 0.70 44.59 -22.39
CA GLU A 59 1.65 44.22 -23.44
C GLU A 59 1.67 45.25 -24.57
N ASN A 60 0.51 45.76 -25.00
CA ASN A 60 0.40 46.80 -26.01
C ASN A 60 1.01 48.14 -25.52
N GLU A 61 0.76 48.51 -24.27
CA GLU A 61 1.36 49.71 -23.68
C GLU A 61 2.89 49.59 -23.63
N ARG A 62 3.42 48.44 -23.18
CA ARG A 62 4.87 48.19 -23.15
C ARG A 62 5.48 48.17 -24.55
N PHE A 63 4.81 47.57 -25.53
CA PHE A 63 5.26 47.53 -26.92
C PHE A 63 5.37 48.94 -27.52
N SER A 64 4.45 49.85 -27.17
CA SER A 64 4.50 51.23 -27.67
C SER A 64 5.70 52.03 -27.15
N ARG A 65 6.31 51.61 -26.03
CA ARG A 65 7.48 52.25 -25.41
C ARG A 65 8.82 51.70 -25.90
N LEU A 66 8.83 50.68 -26.76
CA LEU A 66 10.05 50.09 -27.29
C LEU A 66 10.64 50.91 -28.45
N THR A 67 11.96 50.83 -28.60
CA THR A 67 12.66 51.30 -29.81
C THR A 67 12.28 50.46 -31.02
N ASP A 68 12.56 50.95 -32.24
CA ASP A 68 12.19 50.22 -33.45
C ASP A 68 12.98 48.92 -33.62
N GLU A 69 14.24 48.87 -33.16
CA GLU A 69 15.02 47.63 -33.11
C GLU A 69 14.40 46.60 -32.16
N GLU A 70 14.06 47.01 -30.93
CA GLU A 70 13.42 46.14 -29.93
C GLU A 70 12.04 45.64 -30.38
N LYS A 71 11.29 46.46 -31.14
CA LYS A 71 10.01 46.04 -31.73
C LYS A 71 10.21 44.94 -32.76
N GLN A 72 11.20 45.07 -33.64
CA GLN A 72 11.52 44.05 -34.65
C GLN A 72 11.96 42.74 -33.99
N GLU A 73 12.82 42.82 -32.97
CA GLU A 73 13.25 41.66 -32.19
C GLU A 73 12.05 40.96 -31.54
N TYR A 74 11.16 41.72 -30.90
CA TYR A 74 9.98 41.17 -30.26
C TYR A 74 8.99 40.53 -31.26
N ILE A 75 8.79 41.13 -32.45
CA ILE A 75 7.94 40.54 -33.50
C ILE A 75 8.55 39.23 -34.01
N SER A 76 9.87 39.18 -34.19
CA SER A 76 10.58 37.96 -34.59
C SER A 76 10.47 36.86 -33.52
N ASP A 77 10.65 37.21 -32.24
CA ASP A 77 10.48 36.27 -31.13
C ASP A 77 9.04 35.75 -31.03
N LYS A 78 8.05 36.61 -31.29
CA LYS A 78 6.62 36.25 -31.31
C LYS A 78 6.24 35.34 -32.47
N ALA A 79 6.99 35.36 -33.58
CA ALA A 79 6.78 34.45 -34.70
C ALA A 79 7.11 32.99 -34.36
N THR A 80 7.91 32.75 -33.32
CA THR A 80 8.24 31.40 -32.87
C THR A 80 7.11 30.83 -32.00
N PRO A 81 6.53 29.67 -32.35
CA PRO A 81 5.51 29.01 -31.54
C PRO A 81 5.97 28.73 -30.10
N TYR A 82 5.04 28.85 -29.15
CA TYR A 82 5.33 28.70 -27.71
C TYR A 82 6.06 27.39 -27.37
N PHE A 83 5.56 26.24 -27.83
CA PHE A 83 6.17 24.94 -27.52
C PHE A 83 7.55 24.76 -28.15
N GLN A 84 7.75 25.29 -29.36
CA GLN A 84 9.06 25.27 -30.00
C GLN A 84 10.05 26.13 -29.21
N LYS A 85 9.62 27.31 -28.75
CA LYS A 85 10.43 28.17 -27.89
C LYS A 85 10.77 27.49 -26.56
N LEU A 86 9.80 26.83 -25.93
CA LEU A 86 10.00 26.09 -24.69
C LEU A 86 11.04 24.97 -24.88
N TRP A 87 10.90 24.18 -25.96
CA TRP A 87 11.83 23.11 -26.31
C TRP A 87 13.24 23.64 -26.57
N ASN A 88 13.38 24.66 -27.41
CA ASN A 88 14.67 25.27 -27.71
C ASN A 88 15.33 25.85 -26.45
N SER A 89 14.53 26.45 -25.57
CA SER A 89 14.99 26.99 -24.30
C SER A 89 15.42 25.90 -23.32
N ALA A 90 14.76 24.74 -23.33
CA ALA A 90 15.13 23.60 -22.49
C ALA A 90 16.53 23.07 -22.83
N PHE A 91 16.89 23.04 -24.12
CA PHE A 91 18.13 22.44 -24.61
C PHE A 91 19.15 23.45 -25.16
N LYS A 92 19.00 24.75 -24.85
CA LYS A 92 19.96 25.77 -25.29
C LYS A 92 21.34 25.47 -24.72
N LYS A 93 22.31 25.22 -25.61
CA LYS A 93 23.74 25.05 -25.27
C LYS A 93 24.46 26.40 -25.35
N GLN A 94 25.54 26.54 -24.59
CA GLN A 94 26.45 27.68 -24.72
C GLN A 94 27.30 27.54 -25.99
N SER A 95 27.72 28.68 -26.53
CA SER A 95 28.67 28.76 -27.63
C SER A 95 30.12 28.80 -27.12
N GLN A 96 31.09 28.41 -27.95
CA GLN A 96 32.52 28.44 -27.57
C GLN A 96 33.04 29.84 -27.21
N SER A 97 32.45 30.91 -27.75
CA SER A 97 32.80 32.28 -27.36
C SER A 97 32.30 32.60 -25.96
N GLU A 98 31.05 32.21 -25.65
CA GLU A 98 30.48 32.39 -24.31
C GLU A 98 31.26 31.58 -23.27
N GLU A 99 31.69 30.34 -23.59
CA GLU A 99 32.47 29.49 -22.69
C GLU A 99 33.79 30.14 -22.22
N LYS A 100 34.45 30.92 -23.09
CA LYS A 100 35.68 31.64 -22.70
C LYS A 100 35.39 32.79 -21.74
N ASP A 101 34.25 33.45 -21.91
CA ASP A 101 33.85 34.60 -21.10
C ASP A 101 33.35 34.17 -19.70
N ILE A 102 32.93 32.92 -19.53
CA ILE A 102 32.43 32.35 -18.25
C ILE A 102 33.42 31.40 -17.57
N LEU A 103 34.67 31.34 -18.02
CA LEU A 103 35.68 30.51 -17.39
C LEU A 103 36.11 31.12 -16.05
N ILE A 104 36.03 30.33 -14.98
CA ILE A 104 36.47 30.75 -13.65
C ILE A 104 38.00 30.85 -13.65
N ASP A 105 38.53 31.95 -13.07
CA ASP A 105 39.94 32.34 -13.15
C ASP A 105 40.90 31.47 -12.31
N HIS A 106 40.35 30.61 -11.46
CA HIS A 106 41.07 29.65 -10.64
C HIS A 106 40.65 28.22 -10.97
N GLY A 107 41.63 27.32 -10.91
CA GLY A 107 41.43 25.89 -11.15
C GLY A 107 42.23 25.06 -10.17
N PHE A 108 41.86 23.79 -10.05
CA PHE A 108 42.56 22.81 -9.24
C PHE A 108 43.15 21.74 -10.15
N ASP A 109 44.46 21.47 -10.00
CA ASP A 109 45.17 20.45 -10.77
C ASP A 109 45.01 20.59 -12.31
N GLY A 110 45.04 21.83 -12.81
CA GLY A 110 44.88 22.12 -14.23
C GLY A 110 43.45 21.98 -14.77
N ILE A 111 42.46 21.70 -13.91
CA ILE A 111 41.03 21.70 -14.25
C ILE A 111 40.41 23.01 -13.78
N THR A 112 39.75 23.71 -14.69
CA THR A 112 39.00 24.96 -14.44
C THR A 112 37.51 24.73 -14.68
N GLU A 113 36.67 25.45 -13.94
CA GLU A 113 35.22 25.32 -14.01
C GLU A 113 34.60 26.45 -14.86
N LEU A 114 33.43 26.19 -15.44
CA LEU A 114 32.62 27.15 -16.17
C LEU A 114 31.47 27.62 -15.28
N ASP A 115 31.24 28.94 -15.17
CA ASP A 115 30.10 29.51 -14.45
C ASP A 115 28.81 29.44 -15.30
N ASN A 116 28.39 28.20 -15.61
CA ASN A 116 27.21 27.93 -16.41
C ASN A 116 25.93 28.08 -15.58
N SER A 117 24.94 28.75 -16.16
CA SER A 117 23.56 28.62 -15.68
C SER A 117 23.05 27.18 -15.83
N LEU A 118 22.31 26.70 -14.83
CA LEU A 118 21.71 25.37 -14.85
C LEU A 118 20.75 25.20 -16.05
N PRO A 119 20.73 24.02 -16.70
CA PRO A 119 19.78 23.75 -17.78
C PRO A 119 18.34 23.95 -17.32
N LYS A 120 17.53 24.64 -18.13
CA LYS A 120 16.15 24.96 -17.74
C LYS A 120 15.27 23.73 -17.57
N TRP A 121 15.53 22.66 -18.32
CA TRP A 121 14.84 21.37 -18.12
C TRP A 121 15.13 20.77 -16.74
N TRP A 122 16.37 20.90 -16.27
CA TRP A 122 16.80 20.40 -14.96
C TRP A 122 16.14 21.19 -13.83
N ILE A 123 16.11 22.52 -13.94
CA ILE A 123 15.37 23.39 -13.01
C ILE A 123 13.88 23.04 -13.00
N GLY A 124 13.29 22.79 -14.18
CA GLY A 124 11.91 22.36 -14.31
C GLY A 124 11.62 21.06 -13.56
N LEU A 125 12.50 20.06 -13.71
CA LEU A 125 12.40 18.79 -13.00
C LEU A 125 12.58 18.95 -11.48
N PHE A 126 13.50 19.82 -11.05
CA PHE A 126 13.71 20.14 -9.65
C PHE A 126 12.44 20.71 -9.00
N TYR A 127 11.81 21.71 -9.62
CA TYR A 127 10.55 22.28 -9.10
C TYR A 127 9.37 21.32 -9.22
N PHE A 128 9.31 20.49 -10.25
CA PHE A 128 8.31 19.43 -10.34
C PHE A 128 8.40 18.47 -9.15
N GLY A 129 9.62 18.06 -8.77
CA GLY A 129 9.84 17.22 -7.60
C GLY A 129 9.36 17.86 -6.30
N ILE A 130 9.58 19.18 -6.13
CA ILE A 130 9.08 19.94 -4.97
C ILE A 130 7.54 19.94 -4.93
N ILE A 131 6.91 20.26 -6.06
CA ILE A 131 5.44 20.30 -6.16
C ILE A 131 4.85 18.90 -5.92
N PHE A 132 5.44 17.86 -6.52
CA PHE A 132 5.03 16.47 -6.31
C PHE A 132 5.13 16.09 -4.83
N CYS A 133 6.24 16.43 -4.16
CA CYS A 133 6.41 16.18 -2.73
C CYS A 133 5.33 16.89 -1.90
N ALA A 134 5.02 18.16 -2.19
CA ALA A 134 3.97 18.89 -1.49
C ALA A 134 2.59 18.24 -1.68
N VAL A 135 2.22 17.88 -2.92
CA VAL A 135 0.96 17.19 -3.22
C VAL A 135 0.90 15.82 -2.52
N TYR A 136 2.00 15.06 -2.56
CA TYR A 136 2.11 13.76 -1.90
C TYR A 136 1.90 13.88 -0.38
N MET A 137 2.59 14.82 0.27
CA MET A 137 2.42 15.06 1.70
C MET A 137 0.99 15.45 2.05
N ILE A 138 0.34 16.29 1.23
CA ILE A 138 -1.05 16.67 1.46
C ILE A 138 -1.98 15.47 1.31
N ALA A 139 -1.83 14.68 0.24
CA ALA A 139 -2.68 13.53 -0.04
C ALA A 139 -2.58 12.43 1.01
N PHE A 140 -1.39 12.20 1.58
CA PHE A 140 -1.18 11.12 2.58
C PHE A 140 -1.44 11.58 4.02
N ALA A 141 -1.21 12.85 4.34
CA ALA A 141 -1.29 13.33 5.74
C ALA A 141 -2.58 14.09 6.07
N PHE A 142 -3.26 14.68 5.08
CA PHE A 142 -4.38 15.60 5.33
C PHE A 142 -5.66 15.24 4.58
N THR A 143 -5.67 14.18 3.76
CA THR A 143 -6.87 13.73 3.07
C THR A 143 -7.04 12.21 3.21
N ASP A 144 -8.28 11.76 3.10
CA ASP A 144 -8.61 10.32 3.13
C ASP A 144 -8.28 9.61 1.80
N TYR A 145 -7.92 10.38 0.76
CA TYR A 145 -7.67 9.88 -0.59
C TYR A 145 -6.54 8.84 -0.65
N ALA A 146 -5.43 9.09 0.06
CA ALA A 146 -4.28 8.19 0.11
C ALA A 146 -3.90 7.80 1.55
N HIS A 147 -4.83 7.91 2.49
CA HIS A 147 -4.54 7.64 3.90
C HIS A 147 -4.46 6.11 4.16
N PRO A 148 -3.33 5.58 4.65
CA PRO A 148 -3.13 4.13 4.76
C PRO A 148 -4.16 3.41 5.64
N GLU A 149 -4.57 4.03 6.75
CA GLU A 149 -5.55 3.42 7.66
C GLU A 149 -6.94 3.34 7.03
N VAL A 150 -7.33 4.32 6.22
CA VAL A 150 -8.63 4.36 5.55
C VAL A 150 -8.70 3.26 4.48
N GLU A 151 -7.60 3.07 3.74
CA GLU A 151 -7.46 1.98 2.78
C GLU A 151 -7.52 0.61 3.47
N TYR A 152 -6.74 0.41 4.54
CA TYR A 152 -6.74 -0.83 5.31
C TYR A 152 -8.12 -1.18 5.86
N ASP A 153 -8.83 -0.21 6.47
CA ASP A 153 -10.16 -0.43 7.01
C ASP A 153 -11.17 -0.82 5.93
N LYS A 154 -11.06 -0.24 4.74
CA LYS A 154 -11.91 -0.56 3.59
C LYS A 154 -11.64 -1.99 3.11
N GLU A 155 -10.38 -2.35 2.91
CA GLU A 155 -10.01 -3.70 2.47
C GLU A 155 -10.38 -4.76 3.51
N SER A 156 -10.10 -4.50 4.78
CA SER A 156 -10.46 -5.41 5.87
C SER A 156 -11.97 -5.64 5.94
N LYS A 157 -12.79 -4.59 5.78
CA LYS A 157 -14.26 -4.74 5.76
C LYS A 157 -14.72 -5.59 4.59
N ILE A 158 -14.15 -5.40 3.40
CA ILE A 158 -14.46 -6.21 2.22
C ILE A 158 -14.06 -7.67 2.44
N GLN A 159 -12.87 -7.91 2.99
CA GLN A 159 -12.37 -9.24 3.29
C GLN A 159 -13.25 -9.94 4.33
N LEU A 160 -13.58 -9.27 5.43
CA LEU A 160 -14.43 -9.82 6.48
C LEU A 160 -15.84 -10.15 5.96
N ALA A 161 -16.43 -9.28 5.14
CA ALA A 161 -17.72 -9.54 4.51
C ALA A 161 -17.68 -10.79 3.60
N SER A 162 -16.59 -10.98 2.84
CA SER A 162 -16.42 -12.17 1.99
C SER A 162 -16.28 -13.46 2.80
N ILE A 163 -15.61 -13.40 3.96
CA ILE A 163 -15.49 -14.54 4.89
C ILE A 163 -16.85 -14.85 5.50
N GLU A 164 -17.58 -13.84 5.98
CA GLU A 164 -18.91 -14.03 6.57
C GLU A 164 -19.90 -14.66 5.57
N GLU A 165 -19.87 -14.22 4.32
CA GLU A 165 -20.70 -14.80 3.25
C GLU A 165 -20.33 -16.24 2.93
N TYR A 166 -19.03 -16.57 2.94
CA TYR A 166 -18.55 -17.94 2.80
C TYR A 166 -19.02 -18.82 3.97
N GLU A 167 -18.88 -18.34 5.20
CA GLU A 167 -19.23 -19.08 6.41
C GLU A 167 -20.73 -19.38 6.52
N LYS A 168 -21.60 -18.47 6.04
CA LYS A 168 -23.06 -18.71 6.00
C LYS A 168 -23.44 -19.94 5.18
N ASN A 169 -22.70 -20.23 4.12
CA ASN A 169 -23.02 -21.31 3.17
C ASN A 169 -22.12 -22.54 3.34
N ALA A 170 -21.03 -22.42 4.10
CA ALA A 170 -20.11 -23.52 4.33
C ALA A 170 -20.74 -24.57 5.27
N PRO A 171 -20.64 -25.87 4.95
CA PRO A 171 -21.07 -26.92 5.86
C PRO A 171 -20.25 -26.84 7.14
N GLN A 172 -20.93 -26.78 8.28
CA GLN A 172 -20.30 -26.76 9.59
C GLN A 172 -19.60 -28.10 9.84
N ILE A 173 -18.29 -28.03 10.09
CA ILE A 173 -17.49 -29.21 10.45
C ILE A 173 -17.68 -29.49 11.93
N ASN A 174 -18.12 -30.68 12.26
CA ASN A 174 -18.29 -31.16 13.62
C ASN A 174 -17.58 -32.49 13.80
N LEU A 175 -17.62 -33.03 15.02
CA LEU A 175 -16.94 -34.28 15.34
C LEU A 175 -17.30 -35.42 14.40
N GLU A 176 -18.52 -35.50 13.86
CA GLU A 176 -18.93 -36.57 12.95
C GLU A 176 -18.43 -36.34 11.52
N THR A 177 -18.53 -35.10 11.03
CA THR A 177 -18.20 -34.75 9.63
C THR A 177 -16.72 -34.53 9.39
N ALA A 178 -15.94 -34.18 10.42
CA ALA A 178 -14.50 -33.91 10.31
C ALA A 178 -13.71 -35.13 9.81
N LYS A 179 -12.76 -34.92 8.89
CA LYS A 179 -11.92 -35.99 8.33
C LYS A 179 -10.46 -35.56 8.29
N TYR A 180 -9.59 -36.52 8.57
CA TYR A 180 -8.17 -36.33 8.34
C TYR A 180 -7.89 -36.03 6.86
N SER A 181 -7.04 -35.05 6.60
CA SER A 181 -6.47 -34.77 5.28
C SER A 181 -5.01 -34.36 5.41
N SER A 182 -4.13 -34.96 4.61
CA SER A 182 -2.72 -34.58 4.53
C SER A 182 -2.53 -33.15 4.03
N ASP A 183 -3.46 -32.65 3.20
CA ASP A 183 -3.40 -31.31 2.64
C ASP A 183 -3.54 -30.23 3.73
N TYR A 184 -4.10 -30.59 4.89
CA TYR A 184 -4.32 -29.68 6.01
C TYR A 184 -3.13 -29.57 6.97
N ILE A 185 -2.08 -30.37 6.81
CA ILE A 185 -0.95 -30.41 7.74
C ILE A 185 -0.26 -29.04 7.84
N SER A 186 -0.03 -28.37 6.70
CA SER A 186 0.68 -27.07 6.69
C SER A 186 -0.14 -25.96 7.36
N GLU A 187 -1.43 -25.86 7.07
CA GLU A 187 -2.32 -24.88 7.72
C GLU A 187 -2.56 -25.23 9.19
N GLY A 188 -2.69 -26.51 9.50
CA GLY A 188 -2.83 -27.02 10.87
C GLY A 188 -1.62 -26.71 11.74
N GLU A 189 -0.40 -26.76 11.17
CA GLU A 189 0.83 -26.36 11.87
C GLU A 189 0.82 -24.87 12.21
N GLN A 190 0.39 -24.00 11.29
CA GLN A 190 0.28 -22.57 11.55
C GLN A 190 -0.76 -22.28 12.63
N LEU A 191 -1.92 -22.90 12.55
CA LEU A 191 -2.97 -22.79 13.57
C LEU A 191 -2.51 -23.33 14.94
N PHE A 192 -1.72 -24.41 14.96
CA PHE A 192 -1.11 -24.95 16.18
C PHE A 192 -0.10 -23.97 16.79
N LYS A 193 0.74 -23.35 15.95
CA LYS A 193 1.70 -22.31 16.38
C LYS A 193 1.00 -21.08 16.97
N THR A 194 -0.17 -20.71 16.46
CA THR A 194 -0.93 -19.58 16.98
C THR A 194 -1.67 -19.92 18.28
N ASN A 195 -2.27 -21.11 18.38
CA ASN A 195 -3.27 -21.41 19.43
C ASN A 195 -2.80 -22.41 20.49
N CYS A 196 -1.83 -23.27 20.19
CA CYS A 196 -1.53 -24.47 21.01
C CYS A 196 -0.09 -24.49 21.54
N VAL A 197 0.85 -23.88 20.83
CA VAL A 197 2.30 -23.98 21.11
C VAL A 197 2.69 -23.49 22.50
N THR A 198 1.99 -22.47 23.03
CA THR A 198 2.27 -21.89 24.34
C THR A 198 2.17 -22.93 25.45
N CYS A 199 1.25 -23.90 25.32
CA CYS A 199 1.07 -24.97 26.30
C CYS A 199 1.78 -26.26 25.89
N HIS A 200 1.65 -26.66 24.62
CA HIS A 200 2.13 -27.96 24.14
C HIS A 200 3.54 -27.92 23.51
N GLY A 201 4.20 -26.77 23.55
CA GLY A 201 5.56 -26.60 23.06
C GLY A 201 5.69 -26.70 21.54
N ASP A 202 6.84 -26.25 21.03
CA ASP A 202 7.16 -26.35 19.62
C ASP A 202 7.17 -27.81 19.15
N GLY A 203 6.58 -28.06 17.97
CA GLY A 203 6.38 -29.40 17.44
C GLY A 203 5.49 -30.32 18.29
N GLY A 204 4.77 -29.80 19.30
CA GLY A 204 3.90 -30.61 20.17
C GLY A 204 4.65 -31.40 21.24
N LYS A 205 5.90 -31.06 21.52
CA LYS A 205 6.78 -31.79 22.46
C LYS A 205 6.34 -31.78 23.93
N GLY A 206 5.33 -30.99 24.28
CA GLY A 206 4.84 -30.78 25.64
C GLY A 206 5.57 -29.67 26.39
N GLY A 207 5.11 -29.39 27.60
CA GLY A 207 5.58 -28.32 28.48
C GLY A 207 4.60 -28.13 29.62
N ILE A 208 3.79 -27.07 29.55
CA ILE A 208 2.65 -26.87 30.46
C ILE A 208 1.58 -27.95 30.18
N GLY A 209 1.34 -28.23 28.89
CA GLY A 209 0.50 -29.33 28.42
C GLY A 209 1.31 -30.60 28.15
N PRO A 210 0.63 -31.76 27.98
CA PRO A 210 1.29 -33.02 27.68
C PRO A 210 1.98 -33.02 26.32
N ASN A 211 2.91 -33.96 26.16
CA ASN A 211 3.54 -34.27 24.88
C ASN A 211 2.50 -34.89 23.93
N LEU A 212 2.29 -34.27 22.77
CA LEU A 212 1.31 -34.71 21.77
C LEU A 212 1.93 -35.62 20.71
N THR A 213 3.25 -35.85 20.75
CA THR A 213 3.96 -36.68 19.78
C THR A 213 4.08 -38.14 20.21
N ASP A 214 3.82 -38.45 21.48
CA ASP A 214 3.97 -39.79 22.04
C ASP A 214 2.65 -40.59 22.13
N THR A 215 2.75 -41.86 22.54
CA THR A 215 1.61 -42.78 22.61
C THR A 215 0.82 -42.70 23.92
N HIS A 216 1.21 -41.86 24.88
CA HIS A 216 0.57 -41.75 26.19
C HIS A 216 -0.42 -40.60 26.21
N TRP A 217 -1.69 -40.90 26.53
CA TRP A 217 -2.76 -39.93 26.49
C TRP A 217 -3.58 -39.96 27.78
N ILE A 218 -3.83 -38.77 28.33
CA ILE A 218 -4.61 -38.57 29.56
C ILE A 218 -6.12 -38.68 29.27
N ASN A 219 -6.55 -38.19 28.11
CA ASN A 219 -7.96 -38.09 27.74
C ASN A 219 -8.22 -38.88 26.46
N ILE A 220 -8.80 -40.07 26.61
CA ILE A 220 -9.21 -40.94 25.50
C ILE A 220 -10.74 -41.01 25.53
N LYS A 221 -11.38 -40.32 24.58
CA LYS A 221 -12.83 -40.20 24.44
C LYS A 221 -13.34 -40.78 23.13
N GLU A 222 -12.50 -40.75 22.10
CA GLU A 222 -12.78 -41.31 20.79
C GLU A 222 -11.84 -42.48 20.46
N LYS A 223 -12.23 -43.28 19.46
CA LYS A 223 -11.45 -44.46 19.06
C LYS A 223 -10.21 -44.14 18.26
N SER A 224 -10.27 -43.11 17.40
CA SER A 224 -9.12 -42.69 16.58
C SER A 224 -8.48 -41.45 17.16
N LEU A 225 -7.15 -41.31 17.01
CA LEU A 225 -6.41 -40.13 17.47
C LEU A 225 -7.01 -38.84 16.91
N PHE A 226 -7.28 -38.81 15.60
CA PHE A 226 -7.81 -37.62 14.93
C PHE A 226 -9.13 -37.15 15.57
N LYS A 227 -10.11 -38.06 15.72
CA LYS A 227 -11.40 -37.74 16.33
C LYS A 227 -11.23 -37.38 17.82
N ASN A 228 -10.29 -38.03 18.52
CA ASN A 228 -10.02 -37.73 19.92
C ASN A 228 -9.49 -36.31 20.11
N VAL A 229 -8.55 -35.90 19.25
CA VAL A 229 -8.02 -34.52 19.25
C VAL A 229 -9.14 -33.53 18.91
N PHE A 230 -9.96 -33.82 17.90
CA PHE A 230 -11.10 -32.97 17.57
C PHE A 230 -12.07 -32.82 18.76
N TRP A 231 -12.42 -33.93 19.42
CA TRP A 231 -13.27 -33.94 20.61
C TRP A 231 -12.67 -33.08 21.73
N MET A 232 -11.34 -33.16 21.93
CA MET A 232 -10.62 -32.36 22.93
C MET A 232 -10.63 -30.87 22.59
N LEU A 233 -10.51 -30.49 21.31
CA LEU A 233 -10.64 -29.09 20.87
C LEU A 233 -12.06 -28.57 21.04
N GLU A 234 -13.07 -29.43 20.89
CA GLU A 234 -14.47 -29.07 21.07
C GLU A 234 -14.88 -28.93 22.54
N ASN A 235 -14.43 -29.85 23.40
CA ASN A 235 -14.95 -30.01 24.76
C ASN A 235 -13.95 -29.64 25.87
N GLY A 236 -12.68 -29.42 25.54
CA GLY A 236 -11.62 -29.23 26.53
C GLY A 236 -11.29 -30.52 27.28
N SER A 237 -10.38 -30.45 28.25
CA SER A 237 -10.07 -31.59 29.11
C SER A 237 -10.99 -31.66 30.33
N PRO A 238 -11.69 -32.79 30.54
CA PRO A 238 -12.43 -33.02 31.78
C PRO A 238 -11.53 -33.12 33.02
N ASN A 239 -10.27 -33.52 32.83
CA ASN A 239 -9.31 -33.77 33.89
C ASN A 239 -8.45 -32.55 34.23
N ASN A 240 -8.37 -31.56 33.32
CA ASN A 240 -7.60 -30.35 33.53
C ASN A 240 -8.26 -29.14 32.83
N PRO A 241 -8.94 -28.23 33.58
CA PRO A 241 -9.65 -27.11 32.99
C PRO A 241 -8.74 -26.07 32.30
N THR A 242 -7.40 -26.14 32.48
CA THR A 242 -6.47 -25.33 31.70
C THR A 242 -6.54 -25.63 30.21
N MET A 243 -6.91 -26.86 29.82
CA MET A 243 -7.29 -27.19 28.44
C MET A 243 -8.76 -26.88 28.23
N ARG A 244 -9.04 -25.64 27.81
CA ARG A 244 -10.40 -25.11 27.59
C ARG A 244 -11.05 -25.61 26.28
N PRO A 245 -12.39 -25.55 26.15
CA PRO A 245 -13.11 -25.94 24.94
C PRO A 245 -13.05 -24.86 23.84
N PHE A 246 -12.04 -24.92 22.98
CA PHE A 246 -11.77 -23.88 21.96
C PHE A 246 -12.90 -23.66 20.95
N ILE A 247 -13.59 -24.71 20.51
CA ILE A 247 -14.70 -24.57 19.54
C ILE A 247 -15.95 -23.99 20.23
N LYS A 248 -16.34 -24.53 21.40
CA LYS A 248 -17.54 -24.04 22.11
C LYS A 248 -17.39 -22.62 22.65
N GLU A 249 -16.17 -22.20 22.96
CA GLU A 249 -15.85 -20.81 23.30
C GLU A 249 -15.75 -19.90 22.06
N GLY A 250 -15.83 -20.44 20.84
CA GLY A 250 -15.72 -19.67 19.60
C GLY A 250 -14.32 -19.13 19.32
N THR A 251 -13.28 -19.69 19.94
CA THR A 251 -11.89 -19.27 19.70
C THR A 251 -11.40 -19.77 18.34
N ILE A 252 -11.84 -20.95 17.91
CA ILE A 252 -11.53 -21.54 16.59
C ILE A 252 -12.80 -22.14 15.99
N THR A 253 -12.85 -22.23 14.65
CA THR A 253 -13.96 -22.92 13.97
C THR A 253 -13.76 -24.44 13.96
N GLY A 254 -14.81 -25.20 13.67
CA GLY A 254 -14.68 -26.65 13.48
C GLY A 254 -13.75 -27.04 12.32
N ARG A 255 -13.63 -26.17 11.31
CA ARG A 255 -12.69 -26.36 10.20
C ARG A 255 -11.25 -26.16 10.63
N ASP A 256 -11.00 -25.14 11.47
CA ASP A 256 -9.66 -24.94 12.05
C ASP A 256 -9.28 -26.13 12.93
N ALA A 257 -10.23 -26.66 13.70
CA ALA A 257 -10.03 -27.86 14.50
C ALA A 257 -9.71 -29.11 13.66
N GLU A 258 -10.35 -29.29 12.50
CA GLU A 258 -10.03 -30.36 11.55
C GLU A 258 -8.59 -30.26 11.03
N LYS A 259 -8.12 -29.03 10.74
CA LYS A 259 -6.74 -28.79 10.31
C LYS A 259 -5.73 -29.05 11.43
N ILE A 260 -5.98 -28.52 12.62
CA ILE A 260 -5.13 -28.73 13.81
C ILE A 260 -5.06 -30.22 14.16
N ALA A 261 -6.21 -30.93 14.15
CA ALA A 261 -6.27 -32.36 14.42
C ALA A 261 -5.49 -33.17 13.36
N SER A 262 -5.50 -32.74 12.09
CA SER A 262 -4.71 -33.37 11.03
C SER A 262 -3.20 -33.19 11.25
N TYR A 263 -2.77 -31.99 11.67
CA TYR A 263 -1.37 -31.75 12.03
C TYR A 263 -0.93 -32.57 13.26
N ILE A 264 -1.76 -32.62 14.31
CA ILE A 264 -1.45 -33.41 15.52
C ILE A 264 -1.39 -34.90 15.19
N TYR A 265 -2.29 -35.40 14.34
CA TYR A 265 -2.22 -36.76 13.83
C TYR A 265 -0.89 -37.03 13.12
N HIS A 266 -0.47 -36.13 12.22
CA HIS A 266 0.79 -36.25 11.49
C HIS A 266 2.02 -36.29 12.41
N ILE A 267 2.14 -35.38 13.39
CA ILE A 267 3.30 -35.36 14.30
C ILE A 267 3.34 -36.55 15.28
N ASN A 268 2.21 -37.23 15.49
CA ASN A 268 2.11 -38.37 16.39
C ASN A 268 2.26 -39.72 15.68
N GLN A 269 1.59 -39.89 14.52
CA GLN A 269 1.47 -41.17 13.83
C GLN A 269 2.47 -41.32 12.68
N GLU A 270 2.89 -40.22 12.06
CA GLU A 270 3.73 -40.23 10.86
C GLU A 270 5.17 -39.79 11.14
N LYS A 271 5.43 -39.19 12.31
CA LYS A 271 6.76 -38.76 12.77
C LYS A 271 7.19 -39.52 14.03
N SER A 272 8.51 -39.56 14.25
CA SER A 272 9.05 -40.12 15.49
C SER A 272 8.74 -39.21 16.68
N PRO A 273 8.38 -39.77 17.85
CA PRO A 273 8.06 -38.99 19.04
C PRO A 273 9.29 -38.22 19.53
N ILE A 274 9.06 -37.01 20.05
CA ILE A 274 10.09 -36.21 20.69
C ILE A 274 10.26 -36.73 22.12
N THR A 275 11.35 -37.46 22.35
CA THR A 275 11.64 -38.08 23.65
C THR A 275 12.20 -37.07 24.66
N GLU A 276 12.22 -37.43 25.95
CA GLU A 276 12.84 -36.62 27.00
C GLU A 276 14.30 -36.24 26.70
N LYS A 277 15.06 -37.16 26.08
CA LYS A 277 16.44 -36.89 25.65
C LYS A 277 16.54 -35.81 24.59
N GLN A 278 15.48 -35.58 23.83
CA GLN A 278 15.37 -34.55 22.80
C GLN A 278 14.63 -33.30 23.33
N GLY A 279 14.36 -33.22 24.64
CA GLY A 279 13.67 -32.10 25.28
C GLY A 279 12.15 -32.17 25.21
N GLY A 280 11.57 -33.35 24.94
CA GLY A 280 10.14 -33.61 25.09
C GLY A 280 9.74 -33.76 26.56
N ALA A 281 8.48 -33.44 26.88
CA ALA A 281 7.94 -33.67 28.21
C ALA A 281 7.79 -35.17 28.49
N VAL A 282 7.84 -35.53 29.78
CA VAL A 282 7.63 -36.90 30.26
C VAL A 282 6.25 -37.40 29.79
N PRO A 283 6.12 -38.65 29.31
CA PRO A 283 4.84 -39.21 28.90
C PRO A 283 3.80 -39.20 30.04
N GLN A 284 2.56 -38.85 29.73
CA GLN A 284 1.49 -38.68 30.71
C GLN A 284 0.22 -39.43 30.31
N GLY A 285 -0.38 -40.13 31.26
CA GLY A 285 -1.60 -40.92 31.04
C GLY A 285 -1.32 -42.36 30.62
N GLU A 286 -2.26 -42.96 29.92
CA GLU A 286 -2.21 -44.37 29.54
C GLU A 286 -1.76 -44.53 28.09
N ILE A 287 -1.16 -45.67 27.75
CA ILE A 287 -0.80 -45.97 26.36
C ILE A 287 -2.09 -46.13 25.55
N ALA A 288 -2.35 -45.18 24.67
CA ALA A 288 -3.48 -45.22 23.76
C ALA A 288 -3.21 -46.18 22.61
N LYS A 289 -4.22 -46.97 22.27
CA LYS A 289 -4.25 -47.82 21.07
C LYS A 289 -5.30 -47.24 20.13
N TRP A 290 -4.84 -46.38 19.24
CA TRP A 290 -5.66 -45.73 18.22
C TRP A 290 -6.01 -46.67 17.07
#